data_AF-A0A1Q8B3F9-F1
#
_entry.id   AF-A0A1Q8B3F9-F1
#
_cell.length_a   1.000
_cell.length_b   1.000
_cell.length_c   1.000
_cell.angle_alpha   90.00
_cell.angle_beta   90.00
_cell.angle_gamma   90.00
#
_symmetry.space_group_name_H-M   'P 1'
#
loop_
_entity.id
_entity.type
_entity.pdbx_description
1 polymer ?
#
loop_
_entity_poly.entity_id
_entity_poly.type
_entity_poly.pdbx_seq_one_letter_code
_entity_poly.pdbx_strand_id
1 'polypeptide(L)'
;MKKAKRSERAVPQIDPDEILPEYDFSRARPNKYAPRYQKGALVVTLDPEVAQVFQTAEDVNQTLRLLARIIRAGRDRRSNKTPGA
;
A
#
# COMPACT_ATOMS: atom_id res chain seq x y z
N MET A 1 -12.85 27.26 7.96
CA MET A 1 -11.83 26.20 7.74
C MET A 1 -12.21 25.44 6.47
N LYS A 2 -11.46 25.59 5.37
CA LYS A 2 -11.75 24.90 4.11
C LYS A 2 -10.83 23.68 3.98
N LYS A 3 -11.38 22.47 4.00
CA LYS A 3 -10.61 21.23 3.81
C LYS A 3 -10.20 21.14 2.33
N ALA A 4 -8.89 21.05 2.07
CA ALA A 4 -8.36 20.86 0.72
C ALA A 4 -8.74 19.46 0.21
N LYS A 5 -9.46 19.41 -0.90
CA LYS A 5 -9.84 18.19 -1.61
C LYS A 5 -8.56 17.64 -2.26
N ARG A 6 -8.02 16.55 -1.72
CA ARG A 6 -6.88 15.81 -2.29
C ARG A 6 -7.22 15.47 -3.74
N SER A 7 -6.53 16.09 -4.70
CA SER A 7 -6.80 15.85 -6.12
C SER A 7 -6.56 14.37 -6.43
N GLU A 8 -7.59 13.73 -6.97
CA GLU A 8 -7.46 12.44 -7.63
C GLU A 8 -6.43 12.66 -8.75
N ARG A 9 -5.28 11.98 -8.71
CA ARG A 9 -4.23 12.12 -9.74
C ARG A 9 -4.90 11.97 -11.10
N ALA A 10 -4.86 13.01 -11.93
CA ALA A 10 -5.33 12.91 -13.30
C ALA A 10 -4.57 11.78 -13.97
N VAL A 11 -5.30 10.77 -14.45
CA VAL A 11 -4.71 9.74 -15.30
C VAL A 11 -4.26 10.47 -16.56
N PRO A 12 -2.97 10.41 -16.95
CA PRO A 12 -2.53 11.03 -18.19
C PRO A 12 -3.35 10.43 -19.34
N GLN A 13 -3.96 11.29 -20.15
CA GLN A 13 -4.53 10.86 -21.44
C GLN A 13 -3.35 10.60 -22.37
N ILE A 14 -3.08 9.33 -22.63
CA ILE A 14 -2.08 8.87 -23.61
C ILE A 14 -2.83 8.68 -24.93
N ASP A 15 -2.28 9.22 -26.02
CA ASP A 15 -2.86 9.04 -27.35
C ASP A 15 -2.86 7.54 -27.71
N PRO A 16 -3.97 6.96 -28.21
CA PRO A 16 -4.01 5.56 -28.63
C PRO A 16 -2.87 5.17 -29.58
N ASP A 17 -2.39 6.11 -30.41
CA ASP A 17 -1.29 5.88 -31.35
C ASP A 17 0.09 5.77 -30.65
N GLU A 18 0.21 6.22 -29.40
CA GLU A 18 1.41 6.06 -28.57
C GLU A 18 1.46 4.70 -27.84
N ILE A 19 0.35 3.95 -27.81
CA ILE A 19 0.25 2.64 -27.17
C ILE A 19 0.66 1.56 -28.18
N LEU A 20 1.73 0.81 -27.87
CA LEU A 20 2.09 -0.34 -28.71
C LEU A 20 0.93 -1.37 -28.72
N PRO A 21 0.69 -2.06 -29.85
CA PRO A 21 -0.42 -3.01 -29.97
C PRO A 21 -0.49 -4.07 -28.85
N GLU A 22 0.64 -4.47 -28.28
CA GLU A 22 0.73 -5.44 -27.18
C GLU A 22 0.18 -4.91 -25.83
N TYR A 23 0.08 -3.59 -25.68
CA TYR A 23 -0.43 -2.91 -24.48
C TYR A 23 -1.82 -2.30 -24.67
N ASP A 24 -2.54 -2.62 -25.76
CA ASP A 24 -3.93 -2.21 -25.92
C ASP A 24 -4.85 -2.99 -24.95
N PHE A 25 -5.14 -2.35 -23.82
CA PHE A 25 -6.08 -2.86 -22.81
C PHE A 25 -7.51 -2.33 -22.98
N SER A 26 -7.87 -1.71 -24.11
CA SER A 26 -9.22 -1.15 -24.36
C SER A 26 -10.35 -2.17 -24.22
N ARG A 27 -10.05 -3.45 -24.45
CA ARG A 27 -10.97 -4.59 -24.30
C ARG A 27 -10.77 -5.39 -23.01
N ALA A 28 -9.86 -4.96 -22.14
CA ALA A 28 -9.59 -5.67 -20.89
C ALA A 28 -10.82 -5.65 -19.99
N ARG A 29 -11.08 -6.79 -19.33
CA ARG A 29 -12.14 -6.88 -18.31
C ARG A 29 -11.53 -6.68 -16.92
N PRO A 30 -12.25 -6.00 -16.01
CA PRO A 30 -11.84 -5.91 -14.62
C PRO A 30 -11.60 -7.31 -14.02
N ASN A 31 -10.60 -7.43 -13.16
CA ASN A 31 -10.31 -8.67 -12.45
C ASN A 31 -11.58 -9.15 -11.71
N LYS A 32 -11.93 -10.43 -11.87
CA LYS A 32 -13.09 -11.07 -11.20
C LYS A 32 -13.06 -10.97 -9.67
N TYR A 33 -11.89 -10.77 -9.08
CA TYR A 33 -11.70 -10.57 -7.64
C TYR A 33 -11.65 -9.11 -7.21
N ALA A 34 -11.62 -8.14 -8.13
CA ALA A 34 -11.57 -6.72 -7.82
C ALA A 34 -12.69 -6.27 -6.85
N PRO A 35 -13.95 -6.76 -6.96
CA PRO A 35 -15.00 -6.38 -6.01
C PRO A 35 -14.76 -6.82 -4.56
N ARG A 36 -13.84 -7.78 -4.33
CA ARG A 36 -13.52 -8.27 -2.98
C ARG A 36 -12.62 -7.32 -2.20
N TYR A 37 -12.02 -6.34 -2.85
CA TYR A 37 -11.04 -5.44 -2.26
C TYR A 37 -11.51 -3.99 -2.31
N GLN A 38 -11.11 -3.21 -1.30
CA GLN A 38 -11.38 -1.77 -1.29
C GLN A 38 -10.60 -1.08 -2.42
N LYS A 39 -11.16 0.00 -3.00
CA LYS A 39 -10.47 0.78 -4.05
C LYS A 39 -9.11 1.25 -3.51
N GLY A 40 -8.04 0.89 -4.22
CA GLY A 40 -6.66 1.21 -3.82
C GLY A 40 -6.03 0.24 -2.81
N ALA A 41 -6.66 -0.89 -2.50
CA ALA A 41 -6.03 -1.95 -1.72
C ALA A 41 -4.87 -2.60 -2.50
N LEU A 42 -3.77 -2.86 -1.81
CA LEU A 42 -2.65 -3.63 -2.33
C LEU A 42 -2.74 -5.07 -1.80
N VAL A 43 -2.71 -6.04 -2.70
CA VAL A 43 -2.66 -7.47 -2.34
C VAL A 43 -1.20 -7.90 -2.31
N VAL A 44 -0.77 -8.44 -1.17
CA VAL A 44 0.60 -8.95 -0.97
C VAL A 44 0.52 -10.42 -0.62
N THR A 45 1.27 -11.25 -1.33
CA THR A 45 1.38 -12.68 -1.06
C THR A 45 2.42 -12.90 0.03
N LEU A 46 2.08 -13.72 1.03
CA LEU A 46 3.03 -14.15 2.07
C LEU A 46 3.81 -15.37 1.60
N ASP A 47 5.04 -15.52 2.07
CA ASP A 47 5.78 -16.76 1.88
C ASP A 47 5.05 -17.94 2.56
N PRO A 48 5.15 -19.17 2.02
CA PRO A 48 4.42 -20.33 2.53
C PRO A 48 4.67 -20.61 4.00
N GLU A 49 5.91 -20.46 4.48
CA GLU A 49 6.27 -20.67 5.88
C GLU A 49 5.65 -19.60 6.79
N VAL A 50 5.61 -18.35 6.33
CA VAL A 50 5.00 -17.24 7.06
C VAL A 50 3.47 -17.41 7.13
N ALA A 51 2.85 -17.88 6.05
CA ALA A 51 1.42 -18.17 5.99
C ALA A 51 0.99 -19.33 6.90
N GLN A 52 1.90 -20.25 7.25
CA GLN A 52 1.63 -21.31 8.25
C GLN A 52 1.52 -20.74 9.66
N VAL A 53 2.26 -19.67 9.95
CA VAL A 53 2.26 -19.00 11.27
C VAL A 53 1.09 -18.01 11.37
N PHE A 54 0.85 -17.23 10.32
CA PHE A 54 -0.21 -16.22 10.29
C PHE A 54 -1.39 -16.68 9.43
N GLN A 55 -2.46 -17.13 10.09
CA GLN A 55 -3.64 -17.67 9.41
C GLN A 55 -4.57 -16.59 8.85
N THR A 56 -4.45 -15.34 9.32
CA THR A 56 -5.30 -14.23 8.87
C THR A 56 -4.51 -12.97 8.53
N ALA A 57 -5.05 -12.16 7.62
CA ALA A 57 -4.50 -10.84 7.32
C ALA A 57 -4.59 -9.88 8.53
N GLU A 58 -5.52 -10.11 9.46
CA GLU A 58 -5.62 -9.31 10.68
C GLU A 58 -4.41 -9.55 11.59
N ASP A 59 -4.03 -10.80 11.82
CA ASP A 59 -2.90 -11.17 12.69
C ASP A 59 -1.58 -10.57 12.20
N VAL A 60 -1.35 -10.63 10.87
CA VAL A 60 -0.18 -10.01 10.23
C VAL A 60 -0.18 -8.51 10.47
N ASN A 61 -1.30 -7.85 10.18
CA ASN A 61 -1.40 -6.40 10.28
C ASN A 61 -1.25 -5.91 11.72
N GLN A 62 -1.80 -6.62 12.71
CA GLN A 62 -1.65 -6.28 14.11
C GLN A 62 -0.18 -6.41 14.56
N THR A 63 0.49 -7.50 14.20
CA THR A 63 1.91 -7.73 14.50
C THR A 63 2.80 -6.65 13.90
N LEU A 64 2.63 -6.33 12.61
CA LEU A 64 3.41 -5.29 11.94
C LEU A 64 3.19 -3.90 12.55
N ARG A 65 1.96 -3.58 12.98
CA ARG A 65 1.66 -2.33 13.68
C ARG A 65 2.34 -2.27 15.04
N LEU A 66 2.37 -3.38 15.78
CA LEU A 66 3.08 -3.45 17.06
C LEU A 66 4.58 -3.22 16.86
N LEU A 67 5.18 -3.91 15.89
CA LEU A 67 6.59 -3.74 15.54
C LEU A 67 6.91 -2.29 15.15
N ALA A 68 6.06 -1.68 14.32
CA ALA A 68 6.22 -0.28 13.92
C ALA A 68 6.18 0.68 15.12
N ARG A 69 5.35 0.42 16.14
CA ARG A 69 5.32 1.21 17.39
C ARG A 69 6.62 1.08 18.16
N ILE A 70 7.13 -0.15 18.30
CA ILE A 70 8.40 -0.41 19.01
C ILE A 70 9.56 0.30 18.31
N ILE A 71 9.66 0.18 16.99
CA ILE A 71 10.70 0.83 16.18
C ILE A 71 10.63 2.35 16.34
N ARG A 72 9.42 2.93 16.32
CA ARG A 72 9.22 4.38 16.49
C ARG A 72 9.64 4.86 17.87
N ALA A 73 9.21 4.18 18.94
CA ALA A 73 9.62 4.51 20.30
C ALA A 73 11.14 4.45 20.50
N GLY A 74 11.81 3.48 19.86
CA GLY A 74 13.27 3.40 19.87
C GLY A 74 13.96 4.52 19.08
N ARG A 75 13.32 5.07 18.05
CA ARG A 75 13.81 6.23 17.29
C ARG A 75 13.68 7.52 18.09
N ASP A 76 12.53 7.75 18.72
CA ASP A 76 12.27 8.96 19.51
C ASP A 76 13.20 9.06 20.73
N ARG A 77 13.51 7.91 21.36
CA ARG A 77 14.49 7.86 22.45
C ARG A 77 15.91 8.21 22.01
N ARG A 78 16.28 7.93 20.75
CA ARG A 78 17.58 8.30 20.19
C ARG A 78 17.64 9.78 19.79
N SER A 79 16.55 10.37 19.30
CA SER A 79 16.53 11.81 18.98
C SER A 79 16.54 12.69 20.23
N ASN A 80 16.01 12.21 21.37
CA ASN A 80 16.06 12.93 22.64
C ASN A 80 17.39 12.78 23.40
N LYS A 81 18.39 12.07 22.87
CA LYS A 81 19.71 11.90 23.50
C LYS A 81 20.78 12.83 22.91
N THR A 82 20.40 14.02 22.46
CA THR A 82 21.34 15.13 22.29
C THR A 82 21.26 16.03 23.53
N PRO A 83 22.03 15.77 24.59
CA PRO A 83 22.35 16.81 25.55
C PRO A 83 23.33 17.79 24.89
N GLY A 84 23.15 19.08 25.19
CA GLY A 84 23.94 20.17 24.63
C GLY A 84 25.45 19.94 24.70
N ALA A 85 26.11 20.36 23.63
CA ALA A 85 27.47 20.90 23.69
C ALA A 85 27.35 22.42 23.87
#